data_AF-A0A7Y3FBL6-F1
#
_entry.id   AF-A0A7Y3FBL6-F1
#
_cell.length_a   1.000
_cell.length_b   1.000
_cell.length_c   1.000
_cell.angle_alpha   90.00
_cell.angle_beta   90.00
_cell.angle_gamma   90.00
#
_symmetry.space_group_name_H-M   'P 1'
#
loop_
_entity.id
_entity.type
_entity.pdbx_description
1 polymer ?
#
loop_
_entity_poly.entity_id
_entity_poly.type
_entity_poly.pdbx_seq_one_letter_code
_entity_poly.pdbx_strand_id
1 'polypeptide(L)'
;CYYQAIDYAIEHGLRAVEAGAQGEHKLARGYLPVECHSLHWMADEGFSNAVSDYLEAEKRAVSDDIEILTTYGPFKKITQEPT
;
A
#
# COMPACT_ATOMS: atom_id res chain seq x y z
N CYS A 1 9.26 -5.60 15.85
CA CYS A 1 7.83 -5.29 15.66
C CYS A 1 7.27 -6.00 14.43
N TYR A 2 7.69 -5.68 13.19
CA TYR A 2 7.08 -6.24 11.97
C TYR A 2 7.12 -7.78 11.82
N TYR A 3 8.22 -8.44 12.18
CA TYR A 3 8.32 -9.90 12.04
C TYR A 3 7.38 -10.65 12.99
N GLN A 4 7.15 -10.15 14.20
CA GLN A 4 6.22 -10.78 15.15
C GLN A 4 4.77 -10.76 14.65
N ALA A 5 4.37 -9.70 13.95
CA ALA A 5 3.05 -9.64 13.33
C ALA A 5 2.91 -10.65 12.18
N ILE A 6 3.99 -10.86 11.40
CA ILE A 6 4.05 -11.87 10.34
C ILE A 6 3.98 -13.28 10.95
N ASP A 7 4.80 -13.56 11.96
CA ASP A 7 4.85 -14.86 12.65
C ASP A 7 3.48 -15.22 13.23
N TYR A 8 2.82 -14.26 13.89
CA TYR A 8 1.47 -14.42 14.42
C TYR A 8 0.46 -14.78 13.32
N ALA A 9 0.50 -14.08 12.19
CA ALA A 9 -0.40 -14.35 11.08
C ALA A 9 -0.17 -15.73 10.46
N ILE A 10 1.08 -16.16 10.32
CA ILE A 10 1.41 -17.51 9.83
C ILE A 10 0.89 -18.58 10.79
N GLU A 11 1.15 -18.42 12.10
CA GLU A 11 0.71 -19.35 13.13
C GLU A 11 -0.81 -19.52 13.17
N HIS A 12 -1.55 -18.43 12.93
CA HIS A 12 -3.01 -18.41 12.98
C HIS A 12 -3.69 -18.60 11.61
N GLY A 13 -2.93 -18.87 10.54
CA GLY A 13 -3.46 -19.05 9.20
C GLY A 13 -4.14 -17.80 8.62
N LEU A 14 -3.75 -16.61 9.06
CA LEU A 14 -4.23 -15.35 8.51
C LEU A 14 -3.58 -15.11 7.14
N ARG A 15 -4.37 -14.61 6.19
CA ARG A 15 -3.95 -14.45 4.79
C ARG A 15 -3.09 -13.20 4.54
N ALA A 16 -3.15 -12.21 5.43
CA ALA A 16 -2.48 -10.93 5.25
C ALA A 16 -2.18 -10.27 6.60
N VAL A 17 -1.14 -9.43 6.60
CA VAL A 17 -0.76 -8.53 7.70
C VAL A 17 -0.58 -7.14 7.12
N GLU A 18 -1.22 -6.15 7.72
CA GLU A 18 -1.04 -4.75 7.33
C GLU A 18 -0.05 -4.06 8.27
N ALA A 19 1.02 -3.51 7.73
CA ALA A 19 2.00 -2.73 8.49
C ALA A 19 1.58 -1.24 8.68
N GLY A 20 0.34 -0.91 8.32
CA GLY A 20 -0.19 0.46 8.21
C GLY A 20 0.31 1.21 6.98
N ALA A 21 -0.24 2.40 6.75
CA ALA A 21 0.18 3.29 5.68
C ALA A 21 1.58 3.89 5.92
N GLN A 22 2.32 4.20 4.83
CA GLN A 22 3.56 4.99 4.81
C GLN A 22 4.87 4.29 5.24
N GLY A 23 5.98 4.64 4.56
CA GLY A 23 7.36 4.27 4.94
C GLY A 23 8.02 3.22 4.04
N GLU A 24 8.94 3.65 3.17
CA GLU A 24 9.72 2.79 2.26
C GLU A 24 10.52 1.71 2.98
N HIS A 25 10.90 1.96 4.24
CA HIS A 25 11.64 1.01 5.08
C HIS A 25 10.91 -0.33 5.29
N LYS A 26 9.60 -0.41 5.02
CA LYS A 26 8.79 -1.63 5.09
C LYS A 26 9.12 -2.63 3.98
N LEU A 27 9.59 -2.16 2.83
CA LEU A 27 9.98 -3.01 1.69
C LEU A 27 11.10 -3.97 2.07
N ALA A 28 12.15 -3.44 2.72
CA ALA A 28 13.27 -4.24 3.23
C ALA A 28 12.86 -5.22 4.35
N ARG A 29 11.65 -5.07 4.90
CA ARG A 29 11.07 -5.95 5.93
C ARG A 29 10.08 -6.97 5.37
N GLY A 30 9.90 -7.02 4.05
CA GLY A 30 9.06 -8.00 3.36
C GLY A 30 7.62 -7.56 3.12
N TYR A 31 7.27 -6.29 3.35
CA TYR A 31 5.95 -5.76 2.97
C TYR A 31 6.04 -5.12 1.59
N LEU A 32 5.20 -5.60 0.67
CA LEU A 32 5.04 -4.96 -0.63
C LEU A 32 4.08 -3.76 -0.51
N PRO A 33 4.31 -2.68 -1.27
CA PRO A 33 3.39 -1.57 -1.34
C PRO A 33 2.07 -2.02 -2.00
N VAL A 34 0.96 -1.57 -1.45
CA VAL A 34 -0.38 -1.80 -1.99
C VAL A 34 -1.17 -0.50 -1.89
N GLU A 35 -2.09 -0.29 -2.82
CA GLU A 35 -3.00 0.87 -2.77
C GLU A 35 -3.89 0.76 -1.52
N CYS A 36 -4.01 1.87 -0.78
CA CYS A 36 -4.87 1.96 0.39
C CYS A 36 -5.93 3.03 0.15
N HIS A 37 -7.19 2.66 0.37
CA HIS A 37 -8.32 3.56 0.18
C HIS A 37 -8.82 4.06 1.54
N SER A 38 -9.18 5.34 1.59
CA SER A 38 -9.81 5.95 2.75
C SER A 38 -11.01 6.78 2.33
N LEU A 39 -11.96 6.95 3.23
CA LEU A 39 -13.18 7.72 3.00
C LEU A 39 -13.19 8.90 3.95
N HIS A 40 -13.33 10.10 3.39
CA HIS A 40 -13.36 11.35 4.13
C HIS A 40 -14.60 12.14 3.74
N TRP A 41 -15.36 12.59 4.72
CA TRP A 41 -16.47 13.51 4.48
C TRP A 41 -16.01 14.94 4.76
N MET A 42 -16.41 15.86 3.88
CA MET A 42 -16.09 17.27 3.97
C MET A 42 -17.38 18.09 3.86
N ALA A 43 -17.61 18.95 4.84
CA ALA A 43 -18.82 19.77 4.90
C ALA A 43 -18.78 20.96 3.93
N ASP A 44 -17.60 21.55 3.78
CA ASP A 44 -17.38 22.72 2.93
C ASP A 44 -17.08 22.29 1.50
N GLU A 45 -17.89 22.74 0.54
CA GLU A 45 -17.76 22.38 -0.87
C GLU A 45 -16.45 22.90 -1.46
N GLY A 46 -16.01 24.10 -1.06
CA GLY A 46 -14.75 24.68 -1.55
C GLY A 46 -13.54 23.84 -1.14
N PHE A 47 -13.51 23.40 0.12
CA PHE A 47 -12.48 22.51 0.64
C PHE A 47 -12.54 21.12 -0.02
N SER A 48 -13.73 20.56 -0.18
CA SER A 48 -13.93 19.28 -0.88
C SER A 48 -13.37 19.33 -2.31
N ASN A 49 -13.62 20.42 -3.03
CA ASN A 49 -13.13 20.59 -4.40
C ASN A 49 -11.60 20.71 -4.42
N ALA A 50 -11.02 21.53 -3.53
CA ALA A 50 -9.57 21.70 -3.45
C ALA A 50 -8.84 20.37 -3.14
N VAL A 51 -9.42 19.55 -2.26
CA VAL A 51 -8.88 18.22 -1.95
C VAL A 51 -9.05 17.28 -3.15
N SER A 52 -10.20 17.30 -3.82
CA SER A 52 -10.43 16.48 -5.02
C SER A 52 -9.42 16.80 -6.13
N ASP A 53 -9.14 18.08 -6.37
CA ASP A 53 -8.17 18.51 -7.39
C ASP A 53 -6.74 18.03 -7.07
N TYR A 54 -6.35 18.10 -5.78
CA TYR A 54 -5.06 17.57 -5.33
C TYR A 54 -4.97 16.05 -5.51
N LEU A 55 -6.03 15.33 -5.15
CA LEU A 55 -6.08 13.86 -5.21
C LEU A 55 -5.89 13.33 -6.64
N GLU A 56 -6.23 14.08 -7.68
CA GLU A 56 -5.98 13.66 -9.06
C GLU A 56 -4.49 13.54 -9.39
N ALA A 57 -3.66 14.44 -8.86
CA ALA A 57 -2.21 14.36 -9.00
C ALA A 57 -1.62 13.33 -8.03
N GLU A 58 -2.10 13.29 -6.78
CA GLU A 58 -1.59 12.38 -5.76
C GLU A 58 -1.81 10.91 -6.15
N LYS A 59 -2.99 10.54 -6.65
CA LYS A 59 -3.28 9.16 -7.11
C LYS A 59 -2.27 8.67 -8.14
N ARG A 60 -1.89 9.53 -9.09
CA ARG A 60 -0.91 9.18 -10.14
C ARG A 60 0.47 8.97 -9.53
N ALA A 61 0.92 9.90 -8.68
CA ALA A 61 2.20 9.79 -8.00
C ALA A 61 2.28 8.53 -7.13
N VAL A 62 1.23 8.23 -6.35
CA VAL A 62 1.17 7.02 -5.53
C VAL A 62 1.20 5.75 -6.38
N SER A 63 0.47 5.72 -7.50
CA SER A 63 0.50 4.58 -8.43
C SER A 63 1.91 4.35 -9.00
N ASP A 64 2.56 5.42 -9.44
CA ASP A 64 3.93 5.35 -9.98
C ASP A 64 4.93 4.87 -8.90
N ASP A 65 4.81 5.39 -7.67
CA ASP A 65 5.63 4.96 -6.54
C ASP A 65 5.41 3.48 -6.19
N ILE A 66 4.16 3.00 -6.21
CA ILE A 66 3.85 1.57 -6.00
C ILE A 66 4.54 0.72 -7.07
N GLU A 67 4.46 1.11 -8.35
CA GLU A 67 5.10 0.38 -9.44
C GLU A 67 6.62 0.33 -9.24
N ILE A 68 7.25 1.48 -9.02
CA ILE A 68 8.69 1.62 -8.80
C ILE A 68 9.14 0.77 -7.60
N LEU A 69 8.51 0.94 -6.44
CA LEU A 69 8.87 0.21 -5.22
C LEU A 69 8.64 -1.30 -5.36
N THR A 70 7.63 -1.72 -6.13
CA THR A 70 7.40 -3.13 -6.44
C THR A 70 8.56 -3.71 -7.27
N THR A 71 9.18 -2.93 -8.17
CA THR A 71 10.38 -3.39 -8.90
C THR A 71 11.59 -3.61 -8.02
N TYR A 72 11.69 -2.88 -6.90
CA TYR A 72 12.73 -3.04 -5.88
C TYR A 72 12.41 -4.10 -4.82
N GLY A 73 11.23 -4.73 -4.89
CA GLY A 73 10.80 -5.72 -3.92
C GLY A 73 11.77 -6.92 -3.83
N PRO A 74 12.01 -7.46 -2.62
CA PRO A 74 12.97 -8.55 -2.41
C PRO A 74 12.47 -9.92 -2.92
N PHE A 75 11.28 -9.96 -3.53
CA PHE A 75 10.62 -11.18 -3.97
C PHE A 75 10.89 -11.46 -5.46
N LYS A 76 11.17 -12.72 -5.77
CA LYS A 76 11.32 -13.18 -7.15
C LYS A 76 9.98 -12.99 -7.87
N LYS A 77 9.97 -12.37 -9.06
CA LYS A 77 8.77 -12.32 -9.91
C LYS A 77 8.35 -13.75 -10.25
N ILE A 78 7.19 -14.17 -9.74
CA ILE A 78 6.59 -15.46 -10.09
C ILE A 78 5.59 -15.16 -11.21
N THR A 79 5.93 -15.56 -12.44
CA THR A 79 4.96 -15.56 -13.55
C THR A 79 3.88 -16.58 -13.22
N GLN A 80 2.69 -16.14 -12.82
CA GLN A 80 1.54 -17.05 -12.75
C GLN A 80 1.03 -17.27 -14.18
N GLU A 81 1.04 -18.53 -14.63
CA GLU A 81 0.35 -18.91 -15.87
C GLU A 81 -1.15 -18.72 -15.67
N PRO A 82 -1.87 -18.09 -16.63
CA PRO A 82 -3.31 -17.92 -16.52
C PRO A 82 -3.97 -19.31 -16.50
N THR A 83 -4.82 -19.53 -15.49
CA THR A 83 -5.66 -20.74 -15.34
C THR A 83 -6.95 -20.58 -16.14
#